data_AF-A0A2N5M6K1-F1
#
_entry.id   AF-A0A2N5M6K1-F1
#
_cell.length_a   1.000
_cell.length_b   1.000
_cell.length_c   1.000
_cell.angle_alpha   90.00
_cell.angle_beta   90.00
_cell.angle_gamma   90.00
#
_symmetry.space_group_name_H-M   'P 1'
#
loop_
_entity.id
_entity.type
_entity.pdbx_description
1 polymer ?
#
loop_
_entity_poly.entity_id
_entity_poly.type
_entity_poly.pdbx_seq_one_letter_code
_entity_poly.pdbx_strand_id
1 'polypeptide(L)'
;MNTHRFNAVAFTWLYTGLGQFYNGNYFKGLFLFFINSLNNHFGHLNSLLLHSFLKGDFITARNFLDYQWILNYPSFFAFAQ
;
A
#
# COMPACT_ATOMS: atom_id res chain seq x y z
N MET A 1 -0.92 23.09 -17.07
CA MET A 1 -0.33 22.18 -16.07
C MET A 1 0.13 20.93 -16.82
N ASN A 2 1.44 20.61 -16.83
CA ASN A 2 1.97 19.54 -17.68
C ASN A 2 1.36 18.19 -17.29
N THR A 3 0.60 17.57 -18.20
CA THR A 3 -0.12 16.29 -18.03
C THR A 3 0.78 15.17 -17.50
N HIS A 4 2.06 15.18 -17.89
CA HIS A 4 3.06 14.22 -17.39
C HIS A 4 3.28 14.27 -15.87
N ARG A 5 3.23 15.46 -15.26
CA ARG A 5 3.43 15.62 -13.80
C ARG A 5 2.20 15.19 -13.02
N PHE A 6 1.01 15.48 -13.55
CA PHE A 6 -0.24 15.05 -12.92
C PHE A 6 -0.37 13.53 -12.92
N ASN A 7 -0.04 12.87 -14.04
CA ASN A 7 -0.04 11.41 -14.11
C ASN A 7 0.98 10.80 -13.13
N ALA A 8 2.18 11.37 -13.01
CA ALA A 8 3.18 10.91 -12.05
C ALA A 8 2.67 11.00 -10.60
N VAL A 9 2.02 12.11 -10.24
CA VAL A 9 1.39 12.26 -8.92
C VAL A 9 0.27 11.24 -8.73
N ALA A 10 -0.65 11.11 -9.69
CA ALA A 10 -1.74 10.14 -9.61
C ALA A 10 -1.23 8.70 -9.45
N PHE A 11 -0.21 8.29 -10.20
CA PHE A 11 0.41 6.96 -10.06
C PHE A 11 1.13 6.76 -8.73
N THR A 12 1.70 7.82 -8.15
CA THR A 12 2.31 7.78 -6.82
C THR A 12 1.27 7.55 -5.73
N TRP A 13 0.09 8.14 -5.88
CA TRP A 13 -1.03 7.99 -4.94
C TRP A 13 -1.79 6.66 -5.09
N LEU A 14 -1.89 6.13 -6.31
CA LEU A 14 -2.64 4.90 -6.59
C LEU A 14 -1.89 3.63 -6.15
N TYR A 15 -0.56 3.64 -6.14
CA TYR A 15 0.22 2.47 -5.76
C TYR A 15 1.60 2.83 -5.22
N THR A 16 1.85 2.53 -3.95
CA THR A 16 3.13 2.74 -3.28
C THR A 16 4.25 2.04 -4.05
N GLY A 17 5.24 2.81 -4.51
CA GLY A 17 6.37 2.33 -5.31
C GLY A 17 6.34 2.74 -6.79
N LEU A 18 5.16 2.92 -7.40
CA LEU A 18 5.06 3.29 -8.83
C LEU A 18 5.53 4.72 -9.13
N GLY A 19 5.41 5.64 -8.18
CA GLY A 19 5.94 7.00 -8.30
C GLY A 19 7.46 7.06 -8.41
N GLN A 20 8.17 6.19 -7.69
CA GLN A 20 9.64 6.14 -7.68
C GLN A 20 10.19 5.58 -9.01
N PHE A 21 9.45 4.68 -9.66
CA PHE A 21 9.77 4.21 -11.02
C PHE A 21 9.75 5.35 -12.04
N TYR A 22 8.80 6.28 -11.91
CA TYR A 22 8.69 7.43 -12.81
C TYR A 22 9.82 8.45 -12.62
N ASN A 23 10.43 8.48 -11.44
CA ASN A 23 11.57 9.36 -11.11
C ASN A 23 12.93 8.72 -11.46
N GLY A 24 12.96 7.57 -12.14
CA GLY A 24 14.17 6.84 -12.51
C GLY A 24 14.82 6.03 -11.38
N ASN A 25 14.22 6.00 -10.19
CA ASN A 25 14.72 5.27 -9.03
C ASN A 25 14.14 3.85 -8.97
N TYR A 26 14.51 3.01 -9.94
CA TYR A 26 14.00 1.65 -10.09
C TYR A 26 14.23 0.76 -8.86
N PHE A 27 15.39 0.87 -8.22
CA PHE A 27 15.74 0.04 -7.06
C PHE A 27 14.82 0.33 -5.86
N LYS A 28 14.59 1.61 -5.56
CA LYS A 28 13.67 2.03 -4.49
C LYS A 28 12.22 1.67 -4.83
N GLY A 29 11.80 1.90 -6.09
CA GLY A 29 10.46 1.55 -6.55
C GLY A 29 10.16 0.06 -6.42
N LEU A 30 11.11 -0.80 -6.81
CA LEU A 30 10.96 -2.26 -6.70
C LEU A 30 10.89 -2.72 -5.24
N PHE A 31 11.77 -2.20 -4.39
CA PHE A 31 11.79 -2.53 -2.95
C PHE A 31 10.46 -2.18 -2.28
N LEU A 32 9.94 -0.98 -2.55
CA LEU A 32 8.67 -0.51 -2.02
C LEU A 32 7.47 -1.30 -2.55
N PHE A 33 7.48 -1.63 -3.85
CA PHE A 33 6.46 -2.48 -4.47
C PHE A 33 6.41 -3.87 -3.82
N PHE A 34 7.58 -4.47 -3.56
CA PHE A 34 7.68 -5.78 -2.91
C PHE A 34 7.18 -5.75 -1.46
N ILE A 35 7.63 -4.78 -0.66
CA ILE A 35 7.19 -4.65 0.73
C ILE A 35 5.69 -4.39 0.80
N ASN A 36 5.15 -3.53 -0.07
CA ASN A 36 3.72 -3.26 -0.14
C ASN A 36 2.91 -4.53 -0.48
N SER A 37 3.40 -5.34 -1.43
CA SER A 37 2.77 -6.62 -1.79
C SER A 37 2.86 -7.66 -0.66
N LEU A 38 4.01 -7.76 0.00
CA LEU A 38 4.21 -8.67 1.14
C LEU A 38 3.30 -8.29 2.30
N ASN A 39 3.24 -7.01 2.68
CA ASN A 39 2.35 -6.54 3.73
C ASN A 39 0.88 -6.78 3.40
N ASN A 40 0.47 -6.62 2.13
CA ASN A 40 -0.92 -6.90 1.72
C ASN A 40 -1.28 -8.38 1.89
N HIS A 41 -0.34 -9.26 1.48
CA HIS A 41 -0.52 -10.70 1.62
C HIS A 41 -0.52 -11.17 3.08
N PHE A 42 0.52 -10.81 3.85
CA PHE A 42 0.67 -11.26 5.24
C PHE A 42 -0.29 -10.56 6.21
N GLY A 43 -0.59 -9.28 5.98
CA GLY A 43 -1.57 -8.54 6.76
C GLY A 43 -3.02 -8.92 6.47
N HIS A 44 -3.27 -9.84 5.54
CA HIS A 44 -4.62 -10.25 5.11
C HIS A 44 -5.53 -9.05 4.82
N LEU A 45 -4.98 -7.99 4.22
CA LEU A 45 -5.68 -6.71 4.02
C LEU A 45 -6.95 -6.87 3.19
N ASN A 46 -6.94 -7.76 2.20
CA ASN A 46 -8.15 -8.06 1.41
C ASN A 46 -9.27 -8.66 2.26
N SER A 47 -8.96 -9.59 3.17
CA SER A 47 -9.95 -10.19 4.08
C SER A 47 -10.46 -9.18 5.09
N LEU A 48 -9.58 -8.30 5.60
CA LEU A 48 -9.96 -7.17 6.43
C LEU A 48 -10.93 -6.25 5.70
N LEU A 49 -10.57 -5.77 4.50
CA LEU A 49 -11.39 -4.85 3.70
C LEU A 49 -12.76 -5.45 3.38
N LEU A 50 -12.78 -6.74 3.02
CA LEU A 50 -14.03 -7.46 2.76
C LEU A 50 -14.93 -7.52 4.01
N HIS A 51 -14.37 -7.83 5.18
CA HIS A 51 -15.16 -7.95 6.41
C HIS A 51 -15.53 -6.61 7.04
N SER A 52 -14.62 -5.64 7.07
CA SER A 52 -14.86 -4.34 7.70
C SER A 52 -15.69 -3.40 6.82
N PHE A 53 -15.36 -3.26 5.53
CA PHE A 53 -16.04 -2.30 4.64
C PHE A 53 -17.25 -2.90 3.95
N LEU A 54 -17.18 -4.16 3.51
CA LEU A 54 -18.29 -4.77 2.76
C LEU A 54 -19.36 -5.38 3.67
N LYS A 55 -18.95 -6.05 4.76
CA LYS A 55 -19.88 -6.69 5.71
C LYS A 55 -20.19 -5.85 6.94
N GLY A 56 -19.38 -4.84 7.26
CA GLY A 56 -19.54 -4.04 8.49
C GLY A 56 -19.21 -4.80 9.78
N ASP A 57 -18.59 -5.98 9.69
CA ASP A 57 -18.25 -6.82 10.85
C ASP A 57 -16.78 -6.63 11.24
N PHE A 58 -16.55 -5.62 12.07
CA PHE A 58 -15.23 -5.26 12.60
C PHE A 58 -14.68 -6.23 13.64
N ILE A 59 -15.54 -7.10 14.21
CA ILE A 59 -15.13 -8.07 15.25
C ILE A 59 -14.42 -9.22 14.56
N THR A 60 -15.06 -9.80 13.54
CA THR A 60 -14.47 -10.88 12.74
C THR A 60 -13.27 -10.38 11.95
N ALA A 61 -13.33 -9.16 11.40
CA ALA A 61 -12.22 -8.58 10.63
C ALA A 61 -10.93 -8.44 11.46
N ARG A 62 -11.04 -8.17 12.78
CA ARG A 62 -9.88 -8.08 13.68
C ARG A 62 -9.19 -9.41 13.94
N ASN A 63 -9.89 -10.53 13.83
CA ASN A 63 -9.31 -11.86 14.06
C ASN A 63 -8.46 -12.33 12.88
N PHE A 64 -8.75 -11.86 11.68
CA PHE A 64 -7.92 -12.10 10.49
C PHE A 64 -6.76 -11.12 10.36
N LEU A 65 -6.72 -10.11 11.22
CA LEU A 65 -5.78 -9.01 11.10
C LEU A 65 -4.48 -9.33 11.81
N ASP A 66 -3.39 -9.43 11.04
CA ASP A 66 -2.06 -9.47 11.62
C ASP A 66 -1.55 -8.03 11.83
N TYR A 67 -1.74 -7.54 13.07
CA TYR A 67 -1.40 -6.18 13.47
C TYR A 67 0.06 -5.82 13.18
N GLN A 68 0.96 -6.80 13.22
CA GLN A 68 2.39 -6.56 13.05
C GLN A 68 2.72 -6.07 11.63
N TRP A 69 2.02 -6.59 10.63
CA TRP A 69 2.20 -6.21 9.23
C TRP A 69 1.47 -4.92 8.86
N ILE A 70 0.29 -4.68 9.45
CA ILE A 70 -0.51 -3.49 9.15
C ILE A 70 -0.01 -2.24 9.87
N LEU A 71 0.43 -2.35 11.13
CA LEU A 71 1.02 -1.20 11.84
C LEU A 71 2.33 -0.73 11.21
N ASN A 72 3.03 -1.62 10.49
CA ASN A 72 4.26 -1.29 9.77
C ASN A 72 3.98 -0.60 8.40
N TYR A 73 2.74 -0.67 7.91
CA TYR A 73 2.32 -0.09 6.64
C TYR A 73 2.56 1.45 6.54
N PRO A 74 2.14 2.28 7.52
CA PRO A 74 2.40 3.72 7.49
C PRO A 74 3.88 4.08 7.59
N SER A 75 4.70 3.27 8.26
CA SER A 75 6.15 3.51 8.37
C SER A 75 6.85 3.34 7.02
N PHE A 76 6.51 2.31 6.24
CA PHE A 76 7.04 2.15 4.88
C PHE A 76 6.46 3.16 3.90
N PHE A 77 5.18 3.50 4.04
CA PHE A 77 4.54 4.51 3.20
C PHE A 77 5.17 5.90 3.40
N ALA A 78 5.41 6.30 4.66
CA ALA A 78 6.07 7.58 5.00
C ALA A 78 7.56 7.60 4.64
N PHE A 79 8.24 6.46 4.61
CA PHE A 79 9.63 6.37 4.13
C PHE A 79 9.72 6.42 2.59
N ALA A 80 8.68 5.97 1.91
CA ALA A 80 8.61 5.90 0.45
C ALA A 80 8.28 7.22 -0.24
N GLN A 81 7.48 8.05 0.46
CA GLN A 81 6.88 9.28 -0.03
C GLN A 81 7.76 10.49 0.26
#